data_AF-A0A940TRP8-F1
#
_entry.id   AF-A0A940TRP8-F1
#
_cell.length_a   1.000
_cell.length_b   1.000
_cell.length_c   1.000
_cell.angle_alpha   90.00
_cell.angle_beta   90.00
_cell.angle_gamma   90.00
#
_symmetry.space_group_name_H-M   'P 1'
#
loop_
_entity.id
_entity.type
_entity.pdbx_description
1 polymer ?
#
loop_
_entity_poly.entity_id
_entity_poly.type
_entity_poly.pdbx_seq_one_letter_code
_entity_poly.pdbx_strand_id
1 'polypeptide(L)'
;MPLEDEWGHDPSVQSMRRVFSYMEQAQQELLRHLNISDFDKRLRNVREQALELFEKAWPLAVRKGIILGEKEAAPFYGHCLARALSSAGIEVPKDLMPRNEKIIRFLQEK
;
A
#
# COMPACT_ATOMS: atom_id res chain seq x y z
N MET A 1 -33.89 -2.71 -6.62
CA MET A 1 -33.19 -3.73 -7.43
C MET A 1 -31.87 -3.99 -6.73
N PRO A 2 -31.53 -5.22 -6.32
CA PRO A 2 -30.12 -5.48 -6.03
C PRO A 2 -29.40 -5.54 -7.38
N LEU A 3 -28.39 -4.69 -7.55
CA LEU A 3 -27.36 -4.90 -8.56
C LEU A 3 -26.66 -6.20 -8.15
N GLU A 4 -26.98 -7.32 -8.81
CA GLU A 4 -26.23 -8.56 -8.61
C GLU A 4 -24.76 -8.26 -8.95
N ASP A 5 -23.90 -8.44 -7.96
CA ASP A 5 -22.45 -8.32 -8.13
C ASP A 5 -21.97 -9.51 -8.96
N GLU A 6 -22.14 -9.43 -10.28
CA GLU A 6 -21.76 -10.49 -11.24
C GLU A 6 -20.28 -10.88 -11.13
N TRP A 7 -19.45 -9.94 -10.65
CA TRP A 7 -18.01 -10.09 -10.47
C TRP A 7 -17.65 -10.56 -9.06
N GLY A 8 -18.61 -10.55 -8.13
CA GLY A 8 -18.42 -10.90 -6.73
C GLY A 8 -18.07 -12.36 -6.51
N HIS A 9 -18.37 -13.23 -7.48
CA HIS A 9 -18.03 -14.65 -7.43
C HIS A 9 -16.66 -14.99 -8.04
N ASP A 10 -16.01 -14.06 -8.74
CA ASP A 10 -14.70 -14.28 -9.32
C ASP A 10 -13.60 -14.29 -8.22
N PRO A 11 -12.84 -15.40 -8.05
CA PRO A 11 -11.80 -15.49 -7.02
C PRO A 11 -10.70 -14.43 -7.16
N SER A 12 -10.36 -14.05 -8.39
CA SER A 12 -9.34 -13.03 -8.66
C SER A 12 -9.81 -11.63 -8.24
N VAL A 13 -11.08 -11.31 -8.50
CA VAL A 13 -11.71 -10.06 -8.06
C VAL A 13 -11.80 -10.00 -6.54
N GLN A 14 -12.24 -11.10 -5.89
CA GLN A 14 -12.26 -11.19 -4.43
C GLN A 14 -10.86 -11.00 -3.84
N SER A 15 -9.84 -11.61 -4.44
CA SER A 15 -8.45 -11.47 -4.02
C SER A 15 -7.98 -10.01 -4.10
N MET A 16 -8.23 -9.36 -5.23
CA MET A 16 -7.87 -7.96 -5.45
C MET A 16 -8.60 -7.03 -4.47
N ARG A 17 -9.89 -7.26 -4.21
CA ARG A 17 -10.67 -6.50 -3.21
C ARG A 17 -10.08 -6.63 -1.80
N ARG A 18 -9.61 -7.83 -1.41
CA ARG A 18 -8.92 -8.03 -0.12
C ARG A 18 -7.61 -7.26 -0.05
N VAL A 19 -6.81 -7.30 -1.13
CA VAL A 19 -5.57 -6.51 -1.23
C VAL A 19 -5.85 -5.03 -1.01
N PHE A 20 -6.84 -4.46 -1.71
CA PHE A 20 -7.22 -3.06 -1.54
C PHE A 20 -7.71 -2.76 -0.12
N SER A 21 -8.52 -3.65 0.47
CA SER A 21 -8.98 -3.49 1.85
C SER A 21 -7.82 -3.45 2.85
N TYR A 22 -6.82 -4.32 2.69
CA TYR A 22 -5.62 -4.31 3.52
C TYR A 22 -4.78 -3.04 3.32
N MET A 23 -4.64 -2.58 2.08
CA MET A 23 -3.92 -1.35 1.76
C MET A 23 -4.60 -0.12 2.37
N GLU A 24 -5.92 -0.04 2.28
CA GLU A 24 -6.71 1.08 2.84
C GLU A 24 -6.61 1.11 4.37
N GLN A 25 -6.69 -0.04 5.03
CA GLN A 25 -6.49 -0.15 6.48
C GLN A 25 -5.09 0.33 6.88
N ALA A 26 -4.05 -0.15 6.21
CA ALA A 26 -2.67 0.25 6.49
C ALA A 26 -2.43 1.76 6.25
N GLN A 27 -3.04 2.33 5.21
CA GLN A 27 -3.00 3.77 4.97
C GLN A 27 -3.66 4.56 6.10
N GLN A 28 -4.88 4.18 6.48
CA GLN A 28 -5.62 4.88 7.54
C GLN A 28 -4.87 4.83 8.86
N GLU A 29 -4.31 3.67 9.23
CA GLU A 29 -3.49 3.52 10.43
C GLU A 29 -2.25 4.41 10.39
N LEU A 30 -1.52 4.45 9.27
CA LEU A 30 -0.34 5.29 9.13
C LEU A 30 -0.69 6.79 9.25
N LEU A 31 -1.73 7.24 8.55
CA LEU A 31 -2.16 8.64 8.61
C LEU A 31 -2.62 9.05 10.02
N ARG A 32 -3.32 8.17 10.73
CA ARG A 32 -3.70 8.39 12.13
C ARG A 32 -2.48 8.53 13.04
N HIS A 33 -1.49 7.65 12.90
CA HIS A 33 -0.25 7.74 13.70
C HIS A 33 0.55 9.01 13.40
N LEU A 34 0.52 9.49 12.16
CA LEU A 34 1.17 10.74 11.75
C LEU A 34 0.34 12.00 12.08
N ASN A 35 -0.87 11.83 12.64
CA ASN A 35 -1.82 12.90 12.91
C ASN A 35 -2.12 13.77 11.67
N ILE A 36 -2.20 13.13 10.50
CA ILE A 36 -2.51 13.79 9.23
C ILE A 36 -4.01 13.67 8.99
N SER A 37 -4.65 14.79 8.66
CA SER A 37 -6.06 14.80 8.26
C SER A 37 -6.26 14.06 6.93
N ASP A 38 -7.29 13.23 6.85
CA ASP A 38 -7.69 12.55 5.60
C ASP A 38 -8.02 13.53 4.45
N PHE A 39 -8.29 14.80 4.79
CA PHE A 39 -8.57 15.89 3.86
C PHE A 39 -7.35 16.77 3.54
N ASP A 40 -6.15 16.40 3.99
CA ASP A 40 -4.93 17.13 3.62
C ASP A 40 -4.75 17.08 2.09
N LYS A 41 -4.66 18.27 1.48
CA LYS A 41 -4.60 18.44 0.02
C LYS A 41 -3.40 17.73 -0.61
N ARG A 42 -2.32 17.50 0.13
CA ARG A 42 -1.13 16.78 -0.33
C ARG A 42 -1.38 15.29 -0.50
N LEU A 43 -2.35 14.73 0.23
CA LEU A 43 -2.60 13.28 0.24
C LEU A 43 -3.03 12.74 -1.11
N ARG A 44 -3.71 13.53 -1.95
CA ARG A 44 -4.07 13.08 -3.30
C ARG A 44 -2.83 12.68 -4.09
N ASN A 45 -1.88 13.61 -4.22
CA ASN A 45 -0.64 13.37 -4.97
C ASN A 45 0.21 12.28 -4.31
N VAL A 46 0.25 12.23 -2.97
CA VAL A 46 0.96 11.19 -2.22
C VAL A 46 0.37 9.80 -2.52
N ARG A 47 -0.96 9.66 -2.51
CA ARG A 47 -1.66 8.39 -2.78
C ARG A 47 -1.42 7.93 -4.22
N GLU A 48 -1.51 8.85 -5.19
CA GLU A 48 -1.23 8.57 -6.60
C GLU A 48 0.23 8.09 -6.79
N GLN A 49 1.21 8.79 -6.20
CA GLN A 49 2.61 8.38 -6.26
C GLN A 49 2.87 7.04 -5.56
N ALA A 50 2.26 6.81 -4.40
CA ALA A 50 2.38 5.56 -3.68
C ALA A 50 1.82 4.38 -4.49
N LEU A 51 0.68 4.60 -5.15
CA LEU A 51 0.04 3.60 -6.02
C LEU A 51 0.92 3.30 -7.24
N GLU A 52 1.45 4.31 -7.92
CA GLU A 52 2.37 4.09 -9.04
C GLU A 52 3.61 3.28 -8.64
N LEU A 53 4.20 3.60 -7.49
CA LEU A 53 5.34 2.85 -6.96
C LEU A 53 4.96 1.40 -6.67
N PHE A 54 3.80 1.19 -6.06
CA PHE A 54 3.27 -0.13 -5.75
C PHE A 54 3.03 -0.94 -7.03
N GLU A 55 2.32 -0.40 -8.02
CA GLU A 55 2.01 -1.09 -9.28
C GLU A 55 3.27 -1.48 -10.06
N LYS A 56 4.30 -0.63 -10.05
CA LYS A 56 5.60 -0.93 -10.70
C LYS A 56 6.38 -2.01 -9.96
N ALA A 57 6.32 -2.03 -8.62
CA ALA A 57 7.18 -2.86 -7.79
C ALA A 57 6.54 -4.19 -7.39
N TRP A 58 5.22 -4.25 -7.25
CA TRP A 58 4.45 -5.41 -6.80
C TRP A 58 4.62 -6.64 -7.70
N PRO A 59 4.46 -6.56 -9.04
CA PRO A 59 4.64 -7.74 -9.91
C PRO A 59 6.08 -8.27 -9.90
N LEU A 60 7.07 -7.41 -9.62
CA LEU A 60 8.47 -7.81 -9.49
C LEU A 60 8.72 -8.51 -8.15
N ALA A 61 8.13 -8.01 -7.07
CA ALA A 61 8.23 -8.61 -5.75
C ALA A 61 7.55 -9.99 -5.68
N VAL A 62 6.38 -10.13 -6.31
CA VAL A 62 5.67 -11.42 -6.46
C VAL A 62 6.53 -12.41 -7.26
N ARG A 63 7.08 -12.00 -8.41
CA ARG A 63 7.97 -12.86 -9.22
C ARG A 63 9.22 -13.31 -8.48
N LYS A 64 9.77 -12.46 -7.61
CA LYS A 64 10.93 -12.79 -6.77
C LYS A 64 10.58 -13.61 -5.52
N GLY A 65 9.30 -13.94 -5.30
CA GLY A 65 8.84 -14.64 -4.09
C GLY A 65 9.04 -13.84 -2.80
N ILE A 66 9.16 -12.51 -2.91
CA ILE A 66 9.27 -11.60 -1.75
C ILE A 66 7.89 -11.40 -1.12
N ILE A 67 6.87 -11.40 -1.97
CA ILE A 67 5.47 -11.30 -1.59
C ILE A 67 4.76 -12.52 -2.15
N LEU A 68 4.20 -13.30 -1.25
CA LEU A 68 3.59 -14.60 -1.45
C LEU A 68 2.07 -14.55 -1.25
N GLY A 69 1.52 -13.47 -0.69
CA GLY A 69 0.07 -13.38 -0.48
C GLY A 69 -0.51 -11.97 -0.32
N GLU A 70 -1.85 -11.93 -0.32
CA GLU A 70 -2.66 -10.71 -0.23
C GLU A 70 -2.32 -9.85 1.00
N LYS A 71 -2.06 -10.49 2.15
CA LYS A 71 -1.75 -9.81 3.42
C LYS A 71 -0.42 -9.06 3.39
N GLU A 72 0.50 -9.47 2.52
CA GLU A 72 1.81 -8.82 2.37
C GLU A 72 1.73 -7.59 1.45
N ALA A 73 0.58 -7.35 0.80
CA ALA A 73 0.28 -6.12 0.07
C ALA A 73 0.25 -4.89 0.95
N ALA A 74 -0.40 -4.97 2.11
CA ALA A 74 -0.46 -3.88 3.07
C ALA A 74 0.92 -3.36 3.50
N PRO A 75 1.83 -4.19 4.05
CA PRO A 75 3.13 -3.70 4.48
C PRO A 75 3.98 -3.20 3.30
N PHE A 76 3.87 -3.85 2.14
CA PHE A 76 4.56 -3.40 0.92
C PHE A 76 4.09 -2.02 0.46
N TYR A 77 2.77 -1.83 0.36
CA TYR A 77 2.16 -0.55 0.07
C TYR A 77 2.51 0.51 1.12
N GLY A 78 2.54 0.15 2.41
CA GLY A 78 2.96 1.03 3.49
C GLY A 78 4.35 1.63 3.26
N HIS A 79 5.32 0.85 2.77
CA HIS A 79 6.63 1.38 2.39
C HIS A 79 6.59 2.31 1.17
N CYS A 80 5.79 2.00 0.16
CA CYS A 80 5.56 2.90 -0.98
C CYS A 80 4.94 4.23 -0.54
N LEU A 81 3.94 4.17 0.35
CA LEU A 81 3.26 5.33 0.91
C LEU A 81 4.21 6.18 1.76
N ALA A 82 5.03 5.56 2.60
CA ALA A 82 6.01 6.30 3.40
C ALA A 82 7.08 6.99 2.54
N ARG A 83 7.51 6.37 1.43
CA ARG A 83 8.40 7.00 0.45
C ARG A 83 7.72 8.20 -0.21
N ALA A 84 6.45 8.07 -0.62
CA ALA A 84 5.69 9.16 -1.21
C ALA A 84 5.44 10.32 -0.22
N LEU A 85 5.12 10.01 1.04
CA LEU A 85 5.00 11.00 2.13
C LEU A 85 6.31 11.77 2.34
N SER A 86 7.43 11.05 2.37
CA SER A 86 8.77 11.65 2.53
C SER A 86 9.09 12.61 1.37
N SER A 87 8.77 12.22 0.12
CA SER A 87 8.91 13.09 -1.05
C SER A 87 8.02 14.34 -1.00
N ALA A 88 6.91 14.29 -0.26
CA ALA A 88 6.01 15.43 -0.02
C ALA A 88 6.41 16.27 1.21
N GLY A 89 7.57 16.01 1.81
CA GLY A 89 8.08 16.73 2.99
C GLY A 89 7.44 16.30 4.31
N ILE A 90 6.81 15.13 4.35
CA ILE A 90 6.21 14.56 5.56
C ILE A 90 7.12 13.44 6.06
N GLU A 91 7.81 13.67 7.17
CA GLU A 91 8.67 12.65 7.77
C GLU A 91 7.85 11.51 8.37
N VAL A 92 8.20 10.28 8.01
CA VAL A 92 7.58 9.08 8.57
C VAL A 92 8.58 8.41 9.52
N PRO A 93 8.30 8.36 10.84
CA PRO A 93 9.13 7.66 11.80
C PRO A 93 9.33 6.19 11.41
N LYS A 94 10.57 5.71 11.47
CA LYS A 94 10.92 4.33 11.14
C LYS A 94 10.21 3.30 12.04
N ASP A 95 9.85 3.69 13.26
CA ASP A 95 9.13 2.84 14.21
C ASP A 95 7.68 2.57 13.78
N LEU A 96 7.10 3.41 12.93
CA LEU A 96 5.76 3.21 12.36
C LEU A 96 5.78 2.35 11.09
N MET A 97 6.98 2.01 10.58
CA MET A 97 7.08 1.20 9.37
C MET A 97 6.95 -0.30 9.69
N PRO A 98 6.28 -1.08 8.83
CA PRO A 98 6.29 -2.53 8.92
C PRO A 98 7.73 -3.05 8.91
N ARG A 99 8.07 -3.89 9.88
CA ARG A 99 9.39 -4.52 9.96
C ARG A 99 9.43 -5.74 9.04
N ASN A 100 9.52 -5.51 7.73
CA ASN A 100 9.78 -6.57 6.77
C ASN A 100 11.07 -6.29 6.01
N GLU A 101 12.17 -6.88 6.50
CA GLU A 101 13.52 -6.65 5.94
C GLU A 101 13.64 -7.00 4.46
N LYS A 102 12.91 -8.02 3.99
CA LYS A 102 12.93 -8.42 2.57
C LYS A 102 12.33 -7.33 1.69
N ILE A 103 11.21 -6.75 2.12
CA ILE A 103 10.54 -5.64 1.43
C ILE A 103 11.42 -4.39 1.45
N ILE A 104 11.98 -4.05 2.62
CA ILE A 104 12.84 -2.87 2.78
C ILE A 104 14.04 -2.95 1.82
N ARG A 105 14.75 -4.08 1.79
CA ARG A 105 15.90 -4.27 0.89
C ARG A 105 15.49 -4.14 -0.58
N PHE A 106 14.38 -4.77 -0.98
CA PHE A 106 13.90 -4.69 -2.36
C PHE A 106 13.53 -3.27 -2.81
N LEU A 107 12.97 -2.47 -1.92
CA LEU A 107 12.59 -1.08 -2.22
C LEU A 107 13.78 -0.10 -2.13
N GLN A 108 14.87 -0.47 -1.45
CA GLN A 108 16.12 0.31 -1.37
C GLN A 108 17.05 0.06 -2.57
N GLU A 109 16.95 -1.10 -3.23
CA GLU A 109 17.68 -1.42 -4.45
C GLU A 109 17.21 -0.64 -5.71
N LYS A 110 16.23 0.28 -5.57
CA LYS A 110 15.64 1.06 -6.67
C LYS A 110 15.45 2.56 -6.42
#